data_AF-A0A8T3V162-F1
#
_entry.id   AF-A0A8T3V162-F1
#
_cell.length_a   1.000
_cell.length_b   1.000
_cell.length_c   1.000
_cell.angle_alpha   90.00
_cell.angle_beta   90.00
_cell.angle_gamma   90.00
#
_symmetry.space_group_name_H-M   'P 1'
#
loop_
_entity.id
_entity.type
_entity.pdbx_description
1 polymer ?
#
loop_
_entity_poly.entity_id
_entity_poly.type
_entity_poly.pdbx_seq_one_letter_code
_entity_poly.pdbx_strand_id
1 'polypeptide(L)'
;MANVKMFKILGVLLAVMLIVWALLPILRHQPLTNDVMATTIILITIAIAYLIILFNPSWTKAVFFFEGIVIGVSGYMLLDYPFNIELLIVGVIIIIIAILAYLQKLPPSILKWFYR
;
A
#
# COMPACT_ATOMS: atom_id res chain seq x y z
N MET A 1 19.83 18.47 8.95
CA MET A 1 19.84 17.37 7.96
C MET A 1 19.56 16.08 8.71
N ALA A 2 18.35 15.53 8.62
CA ALA A 2 18.09 14.21 9.17
C ALA A 2 18.99 13.19 8.44
N ASN A 3 19.73 12.37 9.18
CA ASN A 3 20.64 11.39 8.62
C ASN A 3 19.86 10.45 7.69
N VAL A 4 20.26 10.30 6.42
CA VAL A 4 19.58 9.41 5.44
C VAL A 4 19.47 7.98 5.99
N LYS A 5 20.46 7.55 6.78
CA LYS A 5 20.42 6.29 7.54
C LYS A 5 19.26 6.22 8.53
N MET A 6 19.00 7.29 9.27
CA MET A 6 17.89 7.38 10.22
C MET A 6 16.53 7.28 9.51
N PHE A 7 16.39 7.92 8.35
CA PHE A 7 15.15 7.85 7.56
C PHE A 7 14.89 6.43 7.04
N LYS A 8 15.93 5.72 6.59
CA LYS A 8 15.84 4.31 6.19
C LYS A 8 15.46 3.40 7.37
N ILE A 9 16.03 3.62 8.55
CA ILE A 9 15.71 2.86 9.76
C ILE A 9 14.25 3.07 10.18
N LEU A 10 13.78 4.31 10.19
CA LEU A 10 12.37 4.62 10.48
C LEU A 10 11.42 3.95 9.49
N GLY A 11 11.80 3.93 8.21
CA GLY A 11 11.05 3.26 7.17
C GLY A 11 10.94 1.74 7.36
N VAL A 12 12.05 1.10 7.72
CA VAL A 12 12.06 -0.34 8.04
C VAL A 12 11.24 -0.62 9.32
N LEU A 13 11.34 0.22 10.35
CA LEU A 13 10.55 0.09 11.57
C LEU A 13 9.06 0.18 11.30
N LEU A 14 8.63 1.11 10.43
CA LEU A 14 7.23 1.20 10.01
C LEU A 14 6.76 -0.08 9.32
N ALA A 15 7.54 -0.61 8.38
CA ALA A 15 7.18 -1.84 7.68
C ALA A 15 7.07 -3.03 8.65
N VAL A 16 8.01 -3.17 9.59
CA VAL A 16 7.95 -4.20 10.63
C VAL A 16 6.70 -4.03 11.51
N MET A 17 6.39 -2.81 11.93
CA MET A 17 5.18 -2.52 12.71
C MET A 17 3.90 -2.93 11.97
N LEU A 18 3.80 -2.60 10.68
CA LEU A 18 2.66 -2.98 9.85
C LEU A 18 2.51 -4.49 9.72
N ILE A 19 3.61 -5.23 9.52
CA ILE A 19 3.59 -6.70 9.45
C ILE A 19 3.16 -7.30 10.80
N VAL A 20 3.70 -6.80 11.91
CA VAL A 20 3.33 -7.27 13.25
C VAL A 20 1.84 -7.03 13.50
N TRP A 21 1.32 -5.85 13.15
CA TRP A 21 -0.10 -5.55 13.27
C TRP A 21 -0.96 -6.45 12.37
N ALA A 22 -0.53 -6.71 11.15
CA ALA A 22 -1.23 -7.59 10.22
C ALA A 22 -1.34 -9.04 10.74
N LEU A 23 -0.32 -9.51 11.46
CA LEU A 23 -0.23 -10.87 12.00
C LEU A 23 -0.82 -11.00 13.41
N LEU A 24 -1.03 -9.90 14.13
CA LEU A 24 -1.49 -9.90 15.52
C LEU A 24 -2.83 -10.64 15.74
N PRO A 25 -3.85 -10.53 14.86
CA PRO A 25 -5.06 -11.33 14.96
C PRO A 25 -4.79 -12.84 14.89
N ILE A 26 -3.88 -13.24 14.00
CA ILE A 26 -3.48 -14.65 13.80
C ILE A 26 -2.73 -15.17 15.03
N LEU A 27 -1.79 -14.38 15.55
CA LEU A 27 -1.02 -14.72 16.76
C LEU A 27 -1.88 -14.81 18.02
N ARG A 28 -3.00 -14.09 18.06
CA ARG A 28 -3.98 -14.12 19.17
C ARG A 28 -5.08 -15.17 18.98
N HIS A 29 -4.98 -16.03 17.97
CA HIS A 29 -5.99 -17.04 17.63
C HIS A 29 -7.40 -16.45 17.49
N GLN A 30 -7.50 -15.22 16.99
CA GLN A 30 -8.80 -14.62 16.67
C GLN A 30 -9.43 -15.34 15.47
N PRO A 31 -10.77 -15.36 15.35
CA PRO A 31 -11.43 -15.93 14.20
C PRO A 31 -10.98 -15.22 12.92
N LEU A 32 -10.62 -16.01 11.90
CA LEU A 32 -10.26 -15.52 10.57
C LEU A 32 -11.51 -15.12 9.81
N THR A 33 -12.05 -13.95 10.13
CA THR A 33 -13.13 -13.33 9.36
C THR A 33 -12.57 -12.70 8.08
N ASN A 34 -13.44 -12.42 7.11
CA ASN A 34 -13.02 -11.78 5.87
C ASN A 34 -12.41 -10.39 6.11
N ASP A 35 -12.91 -9.63 7.09
CA ASP A 35 -12.35 -8.34 7.49
C ASP A 35 -10.90 -8.45 7.99
N VAL A 36 -10.62 -9.47 8.79
CA VAL A 36 -9.27 -9.76 9.29
C VAL A 36 -8.37 -10.11 8.11
N MET A 37 -8.82 -10.96 7.19
CA MET A 37 -8.05 -11.32 6.01
C MET A 37 -7.77 -10.11 5.10
N ALA A 38 -8.77 -9.28 4.83
CA ALA A 38 -8.64 -8.07 4.03
C ALA A 38 -7.61 -7.11 4.63
N THR A 39 -7.73 -6.85 5.93
CA THR A 39 -6.82 -5.97 6.67
C THR A 39 -5.39 -6.53 6.67
N THR A 40 -5.21 -7.83 6.91
CA THR A 40 -3.90 -8.48 6.88
C THR A 40 -3.25 -8.37 5.50
N ILE A 41 -3.99 -8.65 4.42
CA ILE A 41 -3.48 -8.54 3.04
C ILE A 41 -3.05 -7.10 2.74
N ILE A 42 -3.89 -6.12 3.05
CA ILE A 42 -3.62 -4.70 2.79
C ILE A 42 -2.38 -4.25 3.57
N LEU A 43 -2.31 -4.52 4.87
CA LEU A 43 -1.18 -4.10 5.71
C LEU A 43 0.16 -4.73 5.28
N ILE A 44 0.17 -6.02 4.96
CA ILE A 44 1.37 -6.69 4.45
C ILE A 44 1.79 -6.09 3.11
N THR A 45 0.83 -5.82 2.22
CA THR A 45 1.09 -5.23 0.91
C THR A 45 1.71 -3.84 1.05
N ILE A 46 1.16 -2.98 1.91
CA ILE A 46 1.69 -1.64 2.20
C ILE A 46 3.11 -1.75 2.77
N ALA A 47 3.35 -2.68 3.70
CA ALA A 47 4.67 -2.86 4.29
C ALA A 47 5.73 -3.23 3.24
N ILE A 48 5.41 -4.17 2.35
CA ILE A 48 6.31 -4.60 1.27
C ILE A 48 6.50 -3.49 0.24
N ALA A 49 5.40 -2.85 -0.18
CA ALA A 49 5.41 -1.71 -1.10
C ALA A 49 6.35 -0.60 -0.61
N TYR A 50 6.23 -0.25 0.66
CA TYR A 50 7.05 0.77 1.28
C TYR A 50 8.54 0.40 1.32
N LEU A 51 8.88 -0.86 1.65
CA LEU A 51 10.26 -1.34 1.61
C LEU A 51 10.84 -1.26 0.19
N ILE A 52 10.09 -1.70 -0.82
CA ILE A 52 10.54 -1.64 -2.22
C ILE A 52 10.83 -0.20 -2.63
N ILE A 53 9.93 0.75 -2.32
CA ILE A 53 10.10 2.17 -2.64
C ILE A 53 11.32 2.76 -1.91
N LEU A 54 11.54 2.39 -0.65
CA LEU A 54 12.64 2.90 0.16
C LEU A 54 14.02 2.50 -0.40
N PHE A 55 14.14 1.27 -0.91
CA PHE A 55 15.40 0.75 -1.47
C PHE A 55 15.55 1.03 -2.96
N ASN A 56 14.44 1.09 -3.70
CA ASN A 56 14.42 1.33 -5.13
C ASN A 56 13.28 2.28 -5.56
N PRO A 57 13.51 3.61 -5.46
CA PRO A 57 12.49 4.61 -5.79
C PRO A 57 11.98 4.56 -7.24
N SER A 58 12.76 3.98 -8.16
CA SER A 58 12.35 3.83 -9.56
C SER A 58 11.10 2.95 -9.74
N TRP A 59 10.83 2.07 -8.77
CA TRP A 59 9.68 1.16 -8.77
C TRP A 59 8.40 1.79 -8.25
N THR A 60 8.45 3.03 -7.73
CA THR A 60 7.29 3.70 -7.12
C THR A 60 6.03 3.61 -7.98
N LYS A 61 6.13 3.89 -9.28
CA LYS A 61 4.99 3.82 -10.19
C LYS A 61 4.36 2.43 -10.30
N ALA A 62 5.19 1.39 -10.39
CA ALA A 62 4.72 0.01 -10.47
C ALA A 62 4.09 -0.43 -9.15
N VAL A 63 4.72 -0.08 -8.04
CA VAL A 63 4.23 -0.40 -6.69
C VAL A 63 2.84 0.21 -6.45
N PHE A 64 2.65 1.50 -6.74
CA PHE A 64 1.33 2.14 -6.62
C PHE A 64 0.27 1.48 -7.51
N PHE A 65 0.63 1.08 -8.73
CA PHE A 65 -0.29 0.37 -9.63
C PHE A 65 -0.75 -0.97 -9.04
N PHE A 66 0.20 -1.79 -8.57
CA PHE A 66 -0.12 -3.08 -7.94
C PHE A 66 -0.85 -2.91 -6.61
N GLU A 67 -0.48 -1.93 -5.80
CA GLU A 67 -1.14 -1.63 -4.53
C GLU A 67 -2.62 -1.26 -4.75
N GLY A 68 -2.91 -0.43 -5.77
CA GLY A 68 -4.27 -0.10 -6.15
C GLY A 68 -5.10 -1.33 -6.57
N ILE A 69 -4.49 -2.27 -7.30
CA ILE A 69 -5.14 -3.55 -7.67
C ILE A 69 -5.41 -4.38 -6.42
N VAL A 70 -4.41 -4.57 -5.57
CA VAL A 70 -4.55 -5.41 -4.36
C VAL A 70 -5.63 -4.84 -3.46
N ILE A 71 -5.59 -3.54 -3.15
CA ILE A 71 -6.60 -2.87 -2.31
C ILE A 71 -7.99 -2.98 -2.92
N GLY A 72 -8.13 -2.72 -4.22
CA GLY A 72 -9.42 -2.78 -4.90
C GLY A 72 -10.01 -4.18 -4.94
N VAL A 73 -9.20 -5.19 -5.28
CA VAL A 73 -9.65 -6.59 -5.36
C VAL A 73 -9.89 -7.17 -3.98
N SER A 74 -8.98 -6.98 -3.03
CA SER A 74 -9.14 -7.51 -1.67
C SER A 74 -10.32 -6.84 -0.97
N GLY A 75 -10.47 -5.53 -1.12
CA GLY A 75 -11.61 -4.79 -0.58
C GLY A 75 -12.92 -5.28 -1.18
N TYR A 76 -12.99 -5.42 -2.51
CA TYR A 76 -14.22 -5.83 -3.19
C TYR A 76 -14.64 -7.27 -2.87
N MET A 77 -13.69 -8.21 -2.82
CA MET A 77 -13.98 -9.63 -2.64
C MET A 77 -14.21 -10.04 -1.19
N LEU A 78 -13.57 -9.36 -0.24
CA LEU A 78 -13.55 -9.81 1.16
C LEU A 78 -14.50 -8.99 2.05
N LEU A 79 -14.73 -7.71 1.75
CA LEU A 79 -15.54 -6.87 2.63
C LEU A 79 -17.01 -6.90 2.25
N ASP A 80 -17.85 -6.59 3.23
CA ASP A 80 -19.28 -6.43 3.02
C ASP A 80 -19.63 -5.01 2.55
N TYR A 81 -20.83 -4.86 2.00
CA TYR A 81 -21.37 -3.56 1.63
C TYR A 81 -21.55 -2.67 2.87
N PRO A 82 -21.14 -1.38 2.83
CA PRO A 82 -20.67 -0.61 1.66
C PRO A 82 -19.16 -0.58 1.46
N PHE A 83 -18.37 -1.14 2.38
CA PHE A 83 -16.91 -1.01 2.41
C PHE A 83 -16.22 -1.61 1.18
N ASN A 84 -16.79 -2.66 0.61
CA ASN A 84 -16.31 -3.27 -0.62
C ASN A 84 -16.30 -2.30 -1.82
N ILE A 85 -17.34 -1.49 -1.96
CA ILE A 85 -17.44 -0.48 -3.03
C ILE A 85 -16.51 0.70 -2.74
N GLU A 86 -16.42 1.14 -1.48
CA GLU A 86 -15.51 2.23 -1.10
C GLU A 86 -14.06 1.88 -1.42
N LEU A 87 -13.60 0.70 -1.02
CA LEU A 87 -12.22 0.27 -1.27
C LEU A 87 -11.95 -0.06 -2.74
N LEU A 88 -12.96 -0.54 -3.48
CA LEU A 88 -12.86 -0.67 -4.93
C LEU A 88 -12.63 0.69 -5.59
N ILE A 89 -13.39 1.72 -5.21
CA ILE A 89 -13.23 3.08 -5.74
C ILE A 89 -11.84 3.63 -5.40
N VAL A 90 -11.38 3.46 -4.15
CA VAL A 90 -10.04 3.89 -3.73
C VAL A 90 -8.97 3.18 -4.58
N GLY A 91 -9.07 1.86 -4.74
CA GLY A 91 -8.14 1.08 -5.57
C GLY A 91 -8.10 1.56 -7.02
N VAL A 92 -9.27 1.82 -7.63
CA VAL A 92 -9.38 2.35 -8.99
C VAL A 92 -8.74 3.74 -9.11
N ILE A 93 -8.96 4.64 -8.14
CA ILE A 93 -8.35 5.97 -8.13
C ILE A 93 -6.82 5.85 -8.09
N ILE A 94 -6.27 4.97 -7.24
CA ILE A 94 -4.83 4.74 -7.14
C ILE A 94 -4.27 4.23 -8.47
N ILE A 95 -4.95 3.28 -9.13
CA ILE A 95 -4.56 2.77 -10.44
C ILE A 95 -4.54 3.89 -11.48
N ILE A 96 -5.57 4.73 -11.53
CA ILE A 96 -5.65 5.87 -12.46
C ILE A 96 -4.48 6.82 -12.23
N ILE A 97 -4.17 7.16 -10.98
CA ILE A 97 -3.04 8.03 -10.63
C ILE A 97 -1.72 7.38 -11.10
N ALA A 98 -1.52 6.09 -10.88
CA ALA A 98 -0.33 5.37 -11.31
C ALA A 98 -0.18 5.39 -12.84
N ILE A 99 -1.26 5.16 -13.59
CA ILE A 99 -1.27 5.25 -15.06
C ILE A 99 -0.92 6.67 -15.52
N LEU A 100 -1.52 7.70 -14.92
CA LEU A 100 -1.21 9.10 -15.24
C LEU A 100 0.25 9.46 -14.93
N ALA A 101 0.83 8.89 -13.86
CA ALA A 101 2.25 9.03 -13.54
C ALA A 101 3.16 8.38 -14.59
N TYR A 102 2.78 7.21 -15.10
CA TYR A 102 3.46 6.53 -16.21
C TYR A 102 3.41 7.35 -17.50
N LEU A 103 2.23 7.90 -17.82
CA LEU A 103 2.03 8.74 -19.00
C LEU A 103 2.58 10.16 -18.85
N GLN A 104 3.16 10.51 -17.70
CA GLN A 104 3.64 11.86 -17.36
C GLN A 104 2.58 12.96 -17.51
N LYS A 105 1.29 12.61 -17.35
CA LYS A 105 0.15 13.54 -17.47
C LYS A 105 -0.26 14.15 -16.13
N LEU A 106 0.41 13.78 -15.03
CA LEU A 106 0.15 14.37 -13.72
C LEU A 106 0.76 15.79 -13.62
N PRO A 107 0.15 16.67 -12.80
CA PRO A 107 0.74 17.97 -12.49
C PRO A 107 2.19 17.82 -12.00
N PRO A 108 3.12 18.71 -12.40
CA PRO A 108 4.54 18.62 -12.03
C PRO A 108 4.78 18.54 -10.51
N SER A 109 3.89 19.15 -9.71
CA SER A 109 3.90 19.12 -8.25
C SER A 109 3.71 17.71 -7.66
N ILE A 110 2.98 16.83 -8.34
CA ILE A 110 2.71 15.45 -7.94
C ILE A 110 3.71 14.52 -8.62
N LEU A 111 3.98 14.74 -9.91
CA LEU A 111 4.85 13.92 -10.73
C LEU A 111 6.26 13.81 -10.13
N LYS A 112 6.80 14.87 -9.51
CA LYS A 112 8.10 14.85 -8.83
C LYS A 112 8.25 13.77 -7.75
N TRP A 113 7.15 13.28 -7.16
CA TRP A 113 7.19 12.22 -6.15
C TRP A 113 7.37 10.82 -6.74
N PHE A 114 7.00 10.62 -8.01
CA PHE A 114 7.13 9.35 -8.71
C PHE A 114 8.49 9.15 -9.42
N TYR A 115 9.27 10.22 -9.55
CA TYR A 115 10.55 10.26 -10.28
C TYR A 115 11.73 10.70 -9.40
N ARG A 116 11.56 10.67 -8.08
CA ARG A 116 12.59 11.05 -7.10
C ARG A 116 13.58 9.93 -6.83
#